data_AF-A0A1E5ITS5-F1
#
_entry.id   AF-A0A1E5ITS5-F1
#
_cell.length_a   1.000
_cell.length_b   1.000
_cell.length_c   1.000
_cell.angle_alpha   90.00
_cell.angle_beta   90.00
_cell.angle_gamma   90.00
#
_symmetry.space_group_name_H-M   'P 1'
#
loop_
_entity.id
_entity.type
_entity.pdbx_description
1 polymer ?
#
loop_
_entity_poly.entity_id
_entity_poly.type
_entity_poly.pdbx_seq_one_letter_code
_entity_poly.pdbx_strand_id
1 'polypeptide(L)'
;MGSPLNKDSKMECARHGLQKPSFICKHLQYGEGLGFYEATDDPDPEYPFREAWCGDCDKVLLEQAEWNDISEGNAQIMPICEGCLTEIQARNE
;
A
#
# COMPACT_ATOMS: atom_id res chain seq x y z
N MET A 1 18.65 -12.43 -5.90
CA MET A 1 17.55 -12.14 -6.83
C MET A 1 16.30 -12.65 -6.14
N GLY A 2 15.47 -11.77 -5.57
CA GLY A 2 14.20 -12.18 -4.99
C GLY A 2 13.26 -12.60 -6.13
N SER A 3 12.52 -13.69 -5.95
CA SER A 3 11.46 -14.04 -6.88
C SER A 3 10.45 -12.89 -6.97
N PRO A 4 9.92 -12.57 -8.16
CA PRO A 4 8.84 -11.61 -8.27
C PRO A 4 7.64 -12.09 -7.45
N LEU A 5 6.94 -11.13 -6.82
CA LEU A 5 5.72 -11.42 -6.08
C LEU A 5 4.63 -11.92 -7.04
N ASN A 6 3.79 -12.81 -6.53
CA ASN A 6 2.65 -13.41 -7.23
C ASN A 6 1.49 -13.69 -6.25
N LYS A 7 0.33 -14.12 -6.75
CA LYS A 7 -0.86 -14.42 -5.93
C LYS A 7 -0.66 -15.36 -4.74
N ASP A 8 0.35 -16.23 -4.78
CA ASP A 8 0.69 -17.19 -3.72
C ASP A 8 1.67 -16.60 -2.69
N SER A 9 2.18 -15.40 -2.94
CA SER A 9 3.14 -14.73 -2.07
C SER A 9 2.52 -14.37 -0.73
N LYS A 10 3.30 -14.58 0.32
CA LYS A 10 2.95 -14.30 1.71
C LYS A 10 4.10 -13.60 2.41
N MET A 11 3.77 -12.83 3.43
CA MET A 11 4.74 -12.25 4.35
C MET A 11 4.38 -12.57 5.80
N GLU A 12 5.40 -12.75 6.62
CA GLU A 12 5.24 -12.94 8.06
C GLU A 12 5.05 -11.58 8.74
N CYS A 13 3.96 -11.45 9.49
CA CYS A 13 3.73 -10.33 10.39
C CYS A 13 3.75 -10.85 11.82
N ALA A 14 4.51 -10.18 12.70
CA ALA A 14 4.57 -10.53 14.12
C ALA A 14 3.21 -10.43 14.84
N ARG A 15 2.25 -9.67 14.28
CA ARG A 15 0.93 -9.41 14.87
C ARG A 15 -0.20 -10.25 14.25
N HIS A 16 -0.14 -10.47 12.94
CA HIS A 16 -1.22 -11.11 12.17
C HIS A 16 -0.83 -12.47 11.56
N GLY A 17 0.38 -12.94 11.82
CA GLY A 17 0.92 -14.18 11.28
C GLY A 17 1.21 -14.08 9.78
N LEU A 18 1.07 -15.20 9.08
CA LEU A 18 1.32 -15.31 7.65
C LEU A 18 0.14 -14.73 6.86
N GLN A 19 0.36 -13.64 6.14
CA GLN A 19 -0.67 -12.88 5.43
C GLN A 19 -0.23 -12.54 4.00
N LYS A 20 -1.17 -12.11 3.14
CA LYS A 20 -0.77 -11.52 1.85
C LYS A 20 -0.04 -10.20 2.11
N PRO A 21 0.95 -9.84 1.26
CA PRO A 21 1.51 -8.50 1.28
C PRO A 21 0.49 -7.49 0.74
N SER A 22 0.67 -6.26 1.17
CA SER A 22 -0.02 -5.06 0.71
C SER A 22 0.97 -3.90 0.77
N PHE A 23 0.71 -2.83 0.04
CA PHE A 23 1.65 -1.73 -0.11
C PHE A 23 1.02 -0.42 0.34
N ILE A 24 1.78 0.34 1.11
CA ILE A 24 1.34 1.66 1.58
C ILE A 24 2.42 2.71 1.35
N CYS A 25 2.04 3.98 1.27
CA CYS A 25 3.00 5.07 1.48
C CYS A 25 3.50 5.08 2.93
N LYS A 26 4.75 5.50 3.16
CA LYS A 26 5.34 5.54 4.52
C LYS A 26 4.54 6.40 5.50
N HIS A 27 3.77 7.36 5.02
CA HIS A 27 3.00 8.28 5.85
C HIS A 27 1.89 7.55 6.63
N LEU A 28 1.24 6.58 5.98
CA LEU A 28 0.17 5.80 6.60
C LEU A 28 0.69 4.87 7.71
N GLN A 29 1.97 4.49 7.70
CA GLN A 29 2.54 3.55 8.68
C GLN A 29 2.38 4.02 10.12
N TYR A 30 2.47 5.34 10.36
CA TYR A 30 2.38 5.95 11.69
C TYR A 30 1.34 7.08 11.79
N GLY A 31 0.78 7.50 10.66
CA GLY A 31 -0.24 8.56 10.61
C GLY A 31 -1.64 8.10 11.01
N GLU A 32 -2.44 9.09 11.39
CA GLU A 32 -3.86 9.00 11.75
C GLU A 32 -4.59 10.19 11.11
N GLY A 33 -5.82 9.98 10.62
CA GLY A 33 -6.62 11.02 9.99
C GLY A 33 -6.01 11.64 8.72
N LEU A 34 -5.13 10.92 8.01
CA LEU A 34 -4.46 11.41 6.80
C LEU A 34 -5.28 11.21 5.51
N GLY A 35 -6.48 10.64 5.61
CA GLY A 35 -7.22 10.10 4.49
C GLY A 35 -6.66 8.75 4.02
N PHE A 36 -7.51 7.96 3.38
CA PHE A 36 -7.16 6.63 2.89
C PHE A 36 -7.71 6.45 1.47
N TYR A 37 -6.79 6.29 0.51
CA TYR A 37 -7.08 6.05 -0.90
C TYR A 37 -6.49 4.69 -1.27
N GLU A 38 -7.21 3.94 -2.09
CA GLU A 38 -6.83 2.59 -2.51
C GLU A 38 -6.95 2.47 -4.02
N ALA A 39 -6.04 1.70 -4.64
CA ALA A 39 -6.13 1.37 -6.05
C ALA A 39 -7.47 0.66 -6.35
N THR A 40 -8.26 1.25 -7.25
CA THR A 40 -9.59 0.75 -7.62
C THR A 40 -9.60 -0.11 -8.88
N ASP A 41 -8.48 -0.20 -9.58
CA ASP A 41 -8.36 -1.01 -10.78
C ASP A 41 -8.47 -2.50 -10.43
N ASP A 42 -9.06 -3.28 -11.35
CA ASP A 42 -9.13 -4.73 -11.23
C ASP A 42 -7.69 -5.26 -11.11
N PRO A 43 -7.28 -5.77 -9.93
CA PRO A 43 -5.90 -6.17 -9.75
C PRO A 43 -5.63 -7.36 -10.68
N ASP A 44 -4.45 -7.37 -11.31
CA ASP A 44 -3.98 -8.52 -12.07
C ASP A 44 -4.18 -9.78 -11.19
N PRO A 45 -4.86 -10.84 -11.68
CA PRO A 45 -5.07 -12.06 -10.90
C PRO A 45 -3.78 -12.69 -10.37
N GLU A 46 -2.65 -12.43 -11.04
CA GLU A 46 -1.31 -12.84 -10.60
C GLU A 46 -0.66 -11.84 -9.63
N TYR A 47 -1.15 -10.61 -9.52
CA TYR A 47 -0.74 -9.56 -8.56
C TYR A 47 -1.92 -9.02 -7.73
N PRO A 48 -2.58 -9.85 -6.90
CA PRO A 48 -3.79 -9.48 -6.16
C PRO A 48 -3.47 -8.79 -4.83
N PHE A 49 -2.56 -7.81 -4.82
CA PHE A 49 -2.16 -7.10 -3.61
C PHE A 49 -2.84 -5.75 -3.54
N ARG A 50 -3.27 -5.37 -2.35
CA ARG A 50 -3.86 -4.06 -2.10
C ARG A 50 -2.77 -3.00 -2.01
N GLU A 51 -3.03 -1.86 -2.60
CA GLU A 51 -2.13 -0.71 -2.61
C GLU A 51 -2.91 0.52 -2.14
N ALA A 52 -2.41 1.19 -1.11
CA ALA A 52 -3.08 2.33 -0.51
C ALA A 52 -2.14 3.49 -0.21
N TRP A 53 -2.66 4.71 -0.21
CA TRP A 53 -1.90 5.92 0.06
C TRP A 53 -2.73 6.97 0.78
N CYS A 54 -2.06 7.92 1.44
CA CYS A 54 -2.73 9.01 2.13
C CYS A 54 -3.16 10.12 1.17
N GLY A 55 -4.02 11.04 1.62
CA GLY A 55 -4.53 12.13 0.80
C GLY A 55 -3.46 13.09 0.27
N ASP A 56 -2.32 13.23 0.95
CA ASP A 56 -1.20 14.03 0.43
C ASP A 56 -0.47 13.33 -0.71
N CYS A 57 -0.32 12.00 -0.64
CA CYS A 57 0.20 11.23 -1.76
C CYS A 57 -0.79 11.22 -2.94
N ASP A 58 -2.09 11.23 -2.66
CA ASP A 58 -3.14 11.29 -3.70
C ASP A 58 -3.06 12.58 -4.51
N LYS A 59 -2.91 13.73 -3.83
CA LYS A 59 -2.69 15.02 -4.51
C LYS A 59 -1.47 14.98 -5.43
N VAL A 60 -0.35 14.44 -4.94
CA VAL A 60 0.88 14.33 -5.73
C VAL A 60 0.66 13.39 -6.92
N LEU A 61 -0.01 12.26 -6.74
CA LEU A 61 -0.35 11.34 -7.83
C LEU A 61 -1.21 12.03 -8.90
N LEU A 62 -2.23 12.78 -8.49
CA LEU A 62 -3.09 13.54 -9.41
C LEU A 62 -2.32 14.64 -10.15
N GLU A 63 -1.36 15.32 -9.49
CA GLU A 63 -0.48 16.30 -10.12
C GLU A 63 0.50 15.67 -11.12
N GLN A 64 1.01 14.49 -10.81
CA GLN A 64 1.94 13.75 -11.67
C GLN A 64 1.22 12.95 -12.77
N ALA A 65 -0.09 12.73 -12.65
CA ALA A 65 -0.93 11.89 -13.51
C ALA A 65 -0.56 10.40 -13.56
N GLU A 66 0.54 9.99 -12.93
CA GLU A 66 1.01 8.59 -12.86
C GLU A 66 1.93 8.36 -11.65
N TRP A 67 2.14 7.08 -11.32
CA TRP A 67 3.21 6.67 -10.41
C TRP A 67 4.55 6.75 -11.16
N ASN A 68 5.36 7.73 -10.79
CA ASN A 68 6.68 8.00 -11.36
C ASN A 68 7.70 8.30 -10.25
N ASP A 69 8.96 8.56 -10.62
CA ASP A 69 10.03 8.84 -9.66
C ASP A 69 9.68 9.93 -8.62
N ILE A 70 8.86 10.93 -8.98
CA ILE A 70 8.45 12.01 -8.09
C ILE A 70 7.38 11.52 -7.10
N SER A 71 6.30 10.92 -7.60
CA SER A 71 5.20 10.46 -6.74
C SER A 71 5.61 9.25 -5.88
N GLU A 72 6.38 8.32 -6.43
CA GLU A 72 7.00 7.22 -5.70
C GLU A 72 8.03 7.70 -4.67
N GLY A 73 8.87 8.68 -5.04
CA GLY A 73 9.86 9.28 -4.14
C GLY A 73 9.23 10.02 -2.95
N ASN A 74 8.06 10.64 -3.17
CA ASN A 74 7.25 11.24 -2.11
C ASN A 74 6.60 10.17 -1.21
N ALA A 75 5.96 9.16 -1.82
CA ALA A 75 5.21 8.15 -1.10
C ALA A 75 6.11 7.19 -0.31
N GLN A 76 7.31 6.88 -0.83
CA GLN A 76 8.24 5.90 -0.28
C GLN A 76 7.52 4.60 0.10
N ILE A 77 7.00 3.93 -0.93
CA ILE A 77 6.14 2.75 -0.79
C ILE A 77 6.84 1.68 0.03
N MET A 78 6.12 1.09 0.97
CA MET A 78 6.61 0.03 1.83
C MET A 78 5.62 -1.13 1.92
N PRO A 79 6.12 -2.38 2.00
CA PRO A 79 5.27 -3.55 2.17
C PRO A 79 4.82 -3.72 3.63
N ILE A 80 3.56 -4.06 3.81
CA ILE A 80 2.93 -4.47 5.07
C ILE A 80 2.04 -5.68 4.83
N CYS A 81 1.59 -6.36 5.88
CA CYS A 81 0.57 -7.38 5.70
C CYS A 81 -0.83 -6.79 5.54
N GLU A 82 -1.72 -7.54 4.90
CA GLU A 82 -3.14 -7.17 4.72
C GLU A 82 -3.87 -6.91 6.06
N GLY A 83 -3.47 -7.63 7.13
CA GLY A 83 -3.98 -7.38 8.48
C GLY A 83 -3.60 -5.99 9.02
N CYS A 84 -2.34 -5.58 8.84
CA CYS A 84 -1.89 -4.23 9.18
C CYS A 84 -2.61 -3.19 8.32
N LEU A 85 -2.81 -3.45 7.02
CA LEU A 85 -3.52 -2.52 6.13
C LEU A 85 -4.92 -2.22 6.65
N THR A 86 -5.66 -3.23 7.10
CA THR A 86 -7.01 -3.07 7.64
C THR A 86 -7.03 -2.18 8.89
N GLU A 87 -6.05 -2.32 9.78
CA GLU A 87 -5.91 -1.44 10.96
C GLU A 87 -5.53 0.00 10.58
N ILE A 88 -4.72 0.16 9.53
CA ILE A 88 -4.32 1.47 9.00
C ILE A 88 -5.50 2.18 8.35
N GLN A 89 -6.32 1.45 7.61
CA GLN A 89 -7.56 1.95 7.03
C GLN A 89 -8.49 2.48 8.12
N ALA A 90 -8.75 1.67 9.15
CA ALA A 90 -9.67 2.02 10.24
C ALA A 90 -9.29 3.29 11.03
N ARG A 91 -8.03 3.73 10.99
CA ARG A 91 -7.56 4.95 11.66
C ARG A 91 -7.36 6.15 10.72
N ASN A 92 -7.55 5.98 9.42
CA ASN A 92 -7.36 7.04 8.41
C ASN A 92 -8.60 7.28 7.53
N GLU A 93 -9.65 6.46 7.66
CA GLU A 93 -11.00 6.66 7.12
C GLU A 93 -11.87 7.51 8.07
#